data_AF-A0A2V8ZDE1-F1
#
_entry.id   AF-A0A2V8ZDE1-F1
#
_cell.length_a   1.000
_cell.length_b   1.000
_cell.length_c   1.000
_cell.angle_alpha   90.00
_cell.angle_beta   90.00
_cell.angle_gamma   90.00
#
_symmetry.space_group_name_H-M   'P 1'
#
loop_
_entity.id
_entity.type
_entity.pdbx_description
1 polymer ?
#
loop_
_entity_poly.entity_id
_entity_poly.type
_entity_poly.pdbx_seq_one_letter_code
_entity_poly.pdbx_strand_id
1 'polypeptide(L)' 'MAFSSGFISVFQAQHAEHYRKLEDFPVQQMVHSLAADSTTHRVYAPEQQENGRPVARMIVYEAITSDRSKP' A
#
# COMPACT_ATOMS: atom_id res chain seq x y z
N MET A 1 8.49 11.17 -7.38
CA MET A 1 7.90 10.93 -8.72
C MET A 1 6.46 10.48 -8.52
N ALA A 2 5.51 11.03 -9.28
CA ALA A 2 4.09 10.75 -9.14
C ALA A 2 3.76 9.34 -9.65
N PHE A 3 3.16 8.49 -8.81
CA PHE A 3 2.71 7.15 -9.22
C PHE A 3 1.28 7.25 -9.74
N SER A 4 1.11 7.36 -11.06
CA SER A 4 -0.19 7.52 -11.72
C SER A 4 -0.90 6.21 -12.02
N SER A 5 -0.30 5.06 -11.68
CA SER A 5 -0.78 3.75 -12.15
C SER A 5 -1.91 3.15 -11.32
N GLY A 6 -2.25 3.69 -10.14
CA GLY A 6 -3.44 3.27 -9.37
C GLY A 6 -3.30 1.95 -8.62
N PHE A 7 -2.08 1.54 -8.27
CA PHE A 7 -1.83 0.35 -7.47
C PHE A 7 -0.74 0.62 -6.40
N ILE A 8 -0.74 -0.16 -5.33
CA ILE A 8 0.40 -0.32 -4.43
C ILE A 8 0.97 -1.70 -4.73
N SER A 9 2.17 -1.77 -5.32
CA SER A 9 2.84 -3.05 -5.55
C SER A 9 3.57 -3.51 -4.29
N VAL A 10 3.27 -4.72 -3.83
CA VAL A 10 3.87 -5.32 -2.63
C VAL A 10 4.97 -6.29 -3.05
N PHE A 11 6.16 -6.10 -2.48
CA PHE A 11 7.31 -6.98 -2.71
C PHE A 11 7.81 -7.55 -1.39
N GLN A 12 8.13 -8.85 -1.40
CA GLN A 12 8.90 -9.49 -0.35
C GLN A 12 10.38 -9.39 -0.67
N ALA A 13 11.14 -8.71 0.19
CA ALA A 13 12.59 -8.79 0.17
C ALA A 13 13.00 -10.15 0.76
N GLN A 14 13.56 -11.03 -0.07
CA GLN A 14 14.10 -12.31 0.40
C GLN A 14 15.51 -12.09 0.93
N HIS A 15 16.36 -11.40 0.15
CA HIS A 15 17.72 -10.99 0.49
C HIS A 15 18.02 -9.63 -0.16
N ALA A 16 19.18 -9.03 0.12
CA ALA A 16 19.53 -7.67 -0.31
C ALA A 16 19.35 -7.39 -1.82
N GLU A 17 19.48 -8.41 -2.67
CA GLU A 17 19.33 -8.26 -4.13
C GLU A 17 18.20 -9.12 -4.72
N HIS A 18 17.45 -9.84 -3.89
CA HIS A 18 16.38 -10.73 -4.35
C HIS A 18 15.03 -10.30 -3.80
N TYR A 19 14.18 -9.81 -4.69
CA TYR A 19 12.84 -9.36 -4.38
C TYR A 19 11.82 -10.18 -5.17
N ARG A 20 10.76 -10.64 -4.50
CA ARG A 20 9.62 -11.30 -5.14
C ARG A 20 8.40 -10.41 -5.03
N LYS A 21 7.76 -10.12 -6.17
CA LYS A 21 6.46 -9.46 -6.17
C LYS A 21 5.40 -10.39 -5.58
N LEU A 22 4.64 -9.91 -4.61
CA LEU A 22 3.54 -10.64 -3.98
C LEU A 22 2.20 -10.29 -4.64
N GLU A 23 1.91 -9.00 -4.79
CA GLU A 23 0.62 -8.52 -5.31
C GLU A 23 0.70 -7.09 -5.85
N ASP A 24 -0.33 -6.70 -6.62
CA ASP A 24 -0.68 -5.31 -6.91
C ASP A 24 -2.02 -5.01 -6.22
N PHE A 25 -1.97 -4.24 -5.15
CA PHE A 25 -3.16 -3.84 -4.41
C PHE A 25 -3.80 -2.61 -5.08
N PRO A 26 -5.05 -2.68 -5.59
CA PRO A 26 -5.68 -1.57 -6.27
C PRO A 26 -5.95 -0.41 -5.30
N VAL A 27 -5.59 0.81 -5.71
CA VAL A 27 -5.87 2.05 -4.96
C VAL A 27 -6.44 3.12 -5.89
N GLN A 28 -7.08 4.14 -5.33
CA GLN A 28 -7.48 5.29 -6.16
C GLN A 28 -6.24 6.01 -6.68
N GLN A 29 -6.37 6.60 -7.87
CA GLN A 29 -5.24 7.22 -8.57
C GLN A 29 -4.64 8.40 -7.77
N MET A 30 -3.33 8.59 -7.90
CA MET A 30 -2.53 9.67 -7.30
C MET A 30 -2.31 9.56 -5.79
N VAL A 31 -1.60 8.51 -5.39
CA VAL A 31 -0.88 8.48 -4.12
C VAL A 31 0.58 8.88 -4.41
N HIS A 32 0.96 10.09 -4.01
CA HIS A 32 2.32 10.61 -4.26
C HIS A 32 3.35 10.20 -3.20
N SER A 33 2.88 9.74 -2.05
CA SER A 33 3.69 9.33 -0.91
C SER A 33 2.98 8.23 -0.13
N LEU A 34 3.76 7.40 0.56
CA LEU A 34 3.27 6.39 1.50
C LEU A 34 4.10 6.50 2.77
N ALA A 35 3.47 6.26 3.92
CA ALA A 35 4.19 6.04 5.18
C ALA A 35 3.79 4.67 5.74
N ALA A 36 4.76 3.92 6.27
CA ALA A 36 4.51 2.62 6.89
C ALA A 36 4.94 2.66 8.36
N ASP A 37 4.07 2.15 9.24
CA ASP A 37 4.40 1.88 10.64
C ASP A 37 4.67 0.38 10.79
N SER A 38 5.93 0.04 11.06
CA SER A 38 6.38 -1.33 11.25
C SER A 38 5.87 -1.97 12.55
N THR A 39 5.44 -1.16 13.52
CA THR A 39 4.95 -1.66 14.82
C THR A 39 3.52 -2.16 14.70
N THR A 40 2.68 -1.39 13.99
CA THR A 40 1.24 -1.70 13.83
C THR A 40 0.90 -2.33 12.48
N HIS A 41 1.88 -2.48 11.59
CA HIS A 41 1.68 -2.94 10.22
C HIS A 41 0.67 -2.11 9.43
N ARG A 42 0.62 -0.80 9.72
CA ARG A 42 -0.26 0.16 9.04
C ARG A 42 0.48 0.88 7.92
N VAL A 43 -0.22 1.08 6.82
CA VAL A 43 0.24 1.89 5.69
C VAL A 43 -0.70 3.07 5.51
N TYR A 44 -0.14 4.26 5.50
CA TYR A 44 -0.84 5.53 5.36
C TYR A 44 -0.64 6.07 3.95
N ALA A 45 -1.75 6.28 3.24
CA ALA A 45 -1.77 6.76 1.87
C ALA A 45 -2.62 8.05 1.78
N PRO A 46 -2.00 9.24 1.65
CA PRO A 46 -2.73 10.44 1.30
C PRO A 46 -3.25 10.32 -0.14
N GLU A 47 -4.55 10.26 -0.30
CA GLU A 47 -5.20 10.27 -1.61
C GLU A 47 -5.53 11.70 -2.02
N GLN A 48 -5.19 12.02 -3.26
CA GLN A 48 -5.46 13.34 -3.85
C GLN A 48 -6.68 13.35 -4.77
N GLN A 49 -7.23 12.19 -5.13
CA GLN A 49 -8.44 12.11 -5.94
C GLN A 49 -9.42 11.03 -5.46
N GLU A 50 -10.72 11.34 -5.56
CA GLU A 50 -11.81 10.37 -5.48
C GLU A 50 -12.72 10.59 -6.70
N ASN A 51 -12.96 9.55 -7.49
CA ASN A 51 -13.83 9.62 -8.68
C ASN A 51 -13.45 10.78 -9.65
N GLY A 52 -12.15 11.04 -9.80
CA GLY A 52 -11.64 12.12 -10.66
C GLY A 52 -11.74 13.53 -10.07
N ARG A 53 -12.18 13.68 -8.82
CA ARG A 53 -12.28 14.97 -8.12
C ARG A 53 -11.16 15.11 -7.08
N PRO A 54 -10.52 16.28 -6.97
CA PRO A 54 -9.53 16.52 -5.92
C PRO A 54 -10.11 16.30 -4.52
N VAL A 55 -9.40 15.55 -3.68
CA VAL A 55 -9.72 15.37 -2.27
C VAL A 55 -8.46 15.51 -1.42
N ALA A 56 -8.62 15.82 -0.14
CA ALA A 56 -7.55 15.75 0.85
C ALA A 56 -7.99 14.75 1.94
N ARG A 57 -7.58 13.49 1.80
CA ARG A 57 -7.87 12.44 2.79
C ARG A 57 -6.65 11.56 3.03
N MET A 58 -6.64 10.92 4.19
CA MET A 58 -5.66 9.87 4.53
C MET A 58 -6.40 8.53 4.57
N ILE A 59 -5.98 7.58 3.73
CA ILE A 59 -6.41 6.18 3.82
C ILE A 59 -5.40 5.42 4.67
N VAL A 60 -5.91 4.54 5.54
CA VAL A 60 -5.10 3.65 6.36
C VAL A 60 -5.40 2.22 5.92
N TYR A 61 -4.38 1.54 5.41
CA TYR A 61 -4.43 0.12 5.14
C TYR A 61 -3.82 -0.63 6.32
N GLU A 62 -4.49 -1.71 6.73
CA GLU A 62 -4.03 -2.59 7.79
C GLU A 62 -3.74 -3.97 7.20
N ALA A 63 -2.60 -4.55 7.56
CA ALA A 63 -2.31 -5.93 7.18
C ALA A 63 -3.27 -6.88 7.92
N ILE A 64 -4.09 -7.61 7.17
CA ILE A 64 -4.90 -8.68 7.75
C ILE A 64 -3.99 -9.90 7.94
N THR A 65 -3.41 -10.05 9.12
CA THR A 65 -2.80 -11.32 9.52
C THR A 65 -3.95 -12.27 9.83
N SER A 66 -4.43 -13.01 8.82
CA SER A 66 -5.15 -14.24 9.14
C SER A 66 -4.16 -15.10 9.91
N ASP A 67 -4.51 -15.43 11.14
CA ASP A 67 -3.82 -16.45 11.91
C ASP A 67 -3.86 -17.74 11.08
N ARG A 68 -2.79 -18.00 10.33
CA ARG A 68 -2.58 -19.25 9.59
C ARG A 68 -2.13 -20.36 10.54
N SER A 69 -2.44 -20.24 11.83
CA SER A 69 -2.29 -21.26 12.86
C SER A 69 -3.60 -21.47 13.63
N LYS A 70 -4.61 -22.01 12.95
CA LYS A 70 -5.51 -22.99 13.59
C LYS A 70 -5.90 -24.07 12.58
N PRO A 71 -5.91 -25.36 13.01
CA PRO A 71 -5.94 -26.52 12.14
C PRO A 71 -7.26 -26.70 11.39
#